data_AF-A0A7Z7YSP0-F1
#
_entry.id   AF-A0A7Z7YSP0-F1
#
_cell.length_a   1.000
_cell.length_b   1.000
_cell.length_c   1.000
_cell.angle_alpha   90.00
_cell.angle_beta   90.00
_cell.angle_gamma   90.00
#
_symmetry.space_group_name_H-M   'P 1'
#
loop_
_entity.id
_entity.type
_entity.pdbx_description
1 polymer ?
#
loop_
_entity_poly.entity_id
_entity_poly.type
_entity_poly.pdbx_seq_one_letter_code
_entity_poly.pdbx_strand_id
1 'polypeptide(L)'
;MFWIFNFIFSFLASLFFCVIFDAPRKLYFACGFVGACGWMVYTVLFNGFELHTIYSSFFGRLALGLLSHYMARRKKEPVTIFMVTGIIPL
;
A
#
# COMPACT_ATOMS: atom_id res chain seq x y z
N MET A 1 20.26 4.19 2.30
CA MET A 1 20.07 4.37 0.84
C MET A 1 18.99 3.43 0.26
N PHE A 2 19.01 2.12 0.52
CA PHE A 2 18.03 1.16 -0.05
C PHE A 2 16.55 1.39 0.32
N TRP A 3 16.28 1.91 1.51
CA TRP A 3 14.92 2.07 2.05
C TRP A 3 14.11 3.16 1.35
N ILE A 4 14.76 4.27 1.00
CA ILE A 4 14.13 5.43 0.36
C ILE A 4 13.76 5.10 -1.10
N PHE A 5 14.62 4.35 -1.80
CA PHE A 5 14.31 3.87 -3.14
C PHE A 5 13.11 2.92 -3.15
N ASN A 6 13.04 1.99 -2.19
CA ASN A 6 11.89 1.09 -2.06
C ASN A 6 10.59 1.84 -1.79
N PHE A 7 10.65 2.88 -0.95
CA PHE A 7 9.48 3.72 -0.67
C PHE A 7 9.03 4.50 -1.92
N ILE A 8 9.97 5.08 -2.67
CA ILE A 8 9.68 5.83 -3.89
C ILE A 8 9.15 4.90 -4.99
N PHE A 9 9.76 3.74 -5.22
CA PHE A 9 9.30 2.80 -6.24
C PHE A 9 7.94 2.20 -5.90
N SER A 10 7.69 1.86 -4.64
CA SER A 10 6.37 1.35 -4.21
C SER A 10 5.30 2.44 -4.29
N PHE A 11 5.63 3.68 -3.90
CA PHE A 11 4.73 4.84 -4.09
C PHE A 11 4.42 5.10 -5.57
N LEU A 12 5.43 5.03 -6.45
CA LEU A 12 5.24 5.22 -7.90
C LEU A 12 4.43 4.08 -8.51
N ALA A 13 4.69 2.83 -8.12
CA ALA A 13 3.95 1.66 -8.60
C ALA A 13 2.46 1.75 -8.20
N SER A 14 2.15 2.06 -6.94
CA SER A 14 0.77 2.28 -6.50
C SER A 14 0.10 3.45 -7.22
N LEU A 15 0.85 4.52 -7.54
CA LEU A 15 0.35 5.64 -8.34
C LEU A 15 -0.01 5.21 -9.78
N PHE A 16 0.87 4.46 -10.45
CA PHE A 16 0.63 3.96 -11.81
C PHE A 16 -0.56 3.01 -11.87
N PHE A 17 -0.72 2.11 -10.89
CA PHE A 17 -1.91 1.26 -10.82
C PHE A 17 -3.20 2.06 -10.58
N CYS A 18 -3.13 3.16 -9.82
CA CYS A 18 -4.26 4.05 -9.64
C CYS A 18 -4.71 4.71 -10.96
N VAL A 19 -3.75 5.02 -11.85
CA VAL A 19 -4.02 5.55 -13.20
C VAL A 19 -4.58 4.47 -14.13
N ILE A 20 -4.08 3.23 -14.05
CA ILE A 20 -4.58 2.10 -14.86
C ILE A 20 -6.04 1.76 -14.55
N PHE A 21 -6.41 1.78 -13.27
CA PHE A 21 -7.78 1.48 -12.83
C PHE A 21 -8.75 2.67 -12.93
N ASP A 22 -8.34 3.76 -13.58
CA ASP A 22 -9.11 5.00 -13.76
C ASP A 22 -9.73 5.51 -12.44
N ALA A 23 -8.95 5.44 -11.35
CA ALA A 23 -9.42 5.91 -10.06
C ALA A 23 -9.59 7.45 -10.09
N PRO A 24 -10.58 8.01 -9.37
CA PRO A 24 -10.74 9.45 -9.26
C PRO A 24 -9.42 10.14 -8.90
N ARG A 25 -8.98 11.15 -9.66
CA ARG A 25 -7.70 11.87 -9.43
C ARG A 25 -7.51 12.37 -7.99
N LYS A 26 -8.62 12.60 -7.28
CA LYS A 26 -8.68 12.99 -5.85
C LYS A 26 -8.14 11.91 -4.90
N LEU A 27 -8.06 10.65 -5.36
CA LEU A 27 -7.68 9.46 -4.60
C LEU A 27 -6.27 8.98 -4.89
N TYR A 28 -5.59 9.50 -5.91
CA TYR A 28 -4.23 9.07 -6.28
C TYR A 28 -3.26 9.21 -5.11
N PHE A 29 -3.29 10.34 -4.40
CA PHE A 29 -2.47 10.53 -3.19
C PHE A 29 -2.86 9.57 -2.06
N ALA A 30 -4.15 9.29 -1.89
CA ALA A 30 -4.62 8.42 -0.81
C ALA A 30 -4.28 6.95 -1.09
N CYS A 31 -4.41 6.47 -2.33
CA CYS A 31 -4.00 5.11 -2.72
C CYS A 31 -2.49 4.93 -2.66
N GLY A 32 -1.71 5.90 -3.17
CA GLY A 32 -0.25 5.88 -3.05
C GLY A 32 0.22 5.82 -1.59
N PHE A 33 -0.43 6.57 -0.70
CA PHE A 33 -0.12 6.54 0.73
C PHE A 33 -0.49 5.19 1.38
N VAL A 34 -1.64 4.61 1.04
CA VAL A 34 -2.06 3.30 1.55
C VAL A 34 -1.11 2.18 1.09
N GLY A 35 -0.74 2.16 -0.19
CA GLY A 35 0.22 1.19 -0.75
C GLY A 35 1.62 1.33 -0.15
N ALA A 36 2.13 2.57 -0.06
CA ALA A 36 3.43 2.83 0.56
C ALA A 36 3.45 2.48 2.06
N CYS A 37 2.35 2.72 2.80
CA CYS A 37 2.22 2.26 4.18
C CYS A 37 2.24 0.74 4.29
N GLY A 38 1.53 0.02 3.41
CA GLY A 38 1.55 -1.45 3.38
C GLY A 38 2.95 -2.01 3.14
N TRP A 39 3.65 -1.46 2.14
CA TRP A 39 5.03 -1.84 1.82
C TRP A 39 6.01 -1.48 2.93
N MET A 40 5.83 -0.34 3.60
CA MET A 40 6.68 0.07 4.72
C MET A 40 6.49 -0.85 5.92
N VAL A 41 5.25 -1.26 6.23
CA VAL A 41 4.99 -2.27 7.26
C VAL A 41 5.65 -3.60 6.92
N TYR A 42 5.53 -4.05 5.66
CA TYR A 42 6.22 -5.25 5.19
C TYR A 42 7.75 -5.15 5.37
N THR A 43 8.35 -4.05 4.91
CA THR A 43 9.81 -3.86 4.92
C THR A 43 10.33 -3.74 6.35
N VAL A 44 9.62 -3.06 7.25
CA VAL A 44 10.00 -2.94 8.67
C VAL A 44 9.97 -4.30 9.37
N LEU A 45 8.96 -5.14 9.10
CA LEU A 45 8.91 -6.48 9.69
C LEU A 45 9.96 -7.42 9.09
N PHE A 46 10.17 -7.35 7.77
CA PHE A 46 11.09 -8.23 7.08
C PHE A 46 12.56 -7.93 7.42
N ASN A 47 12.98 -6.66 7.36
CA ASN A 47 14.37 -6.28 7.64
C ASN A 47 14.65 -5.98 9.12
N GLY A 48 13.64 -5.54 9.89
CA GLY A 48 13.84 -5.15 11.30
C GLY A 48 13.78 -6.32 12.27
N PHE A 49 12.95 -7.34 11.97
CA PHE A 49 12.74 -8.50 12.83
C PHE A 49 13.22 -9.83 12.22
N GLU A 50 13.77 -9.81 10.99
CA GLU A 50 14.16 -11.01 10.23
C GLU A 50 13.07 -12.10 10.21
N LEU A 51 11.81 -11.67 10.23
CA LEU A 51 10.66 -12.56 10.24
C LEU A 51 10.48 -13.21 8.88
N HIS A 52 10.14 -14.51 8.91
CA HIS A 52 9.80 -15.29 7.72
C HIS A 52 8.80 -14.51 6.84
N THR A 53 9.02 -14.53 5.52
CA THR A 53 8.24 -13.80 4.50
C THR A 53 6.71 -13.93 4.66
N ILE A 54 6.25 -15.06 5.20
CA ILE A 54 4.84 -15.34 5.49
C ILE A 54 4.27 -14.35 6.51
N TYR A 55 4.96 -14.13 7.64
CA TYR A 55 4.48 -13.23 8.70
C TYR A 55 4.53 -11.77 8.24
N SER A 56 5.60 -11.36 7.56
CA SER A 56 5.75 -10.00 7.03
C SER A 56 4.67 -9.66 6.00
N SER A 57 4.33 -10.60 5.11
CA SER A 57 3.25 -10.41 4.13
C SER A 57 1.87 -10.38 4.77
N PHE A 58 1.64 -11.22 5.80
CA PHE A 58 0.39 -11.24 6.55
C PHE A 58 0.14 -9.89 7.23
N PHE A 59 1.11 -9.39 7.99
CA PHE A 59 0.98 -8.11 8.68
C PHE A 59 0.96 -6.92 7.72
N GLY A 60 1.71 -6.96 6.62
CA GLY A 60 1.65 -5.95 5.56
C GLY A 60 0.26 -5.84 4.94
N ARG A 61 -0.36 -6.99 4.59
CA ARG A 61 -1.73 -7.04 4.08
C ARG A 61 -2.78 -6.64 5.11
N LEU A 62 -2.58 -7.00 6.37
CA LEU A 62 -3.51 -6.63 7.45
C LEU A 62 -3.51 -5.11 7.67
N ALA A 63 -2.34 -4.49 7.70
CA ALA A 63 -2.20 -3.03 7.75
C ALA A 63 -2.81 -2.36 6.51
N LEU A 64 -2.55 -2.89 5.32
CA LEU A 64 -3.13 -2.41 4.07
C LEU A 64 -4.66 -2.47 4.10
N GLY A 65 -5.24 -3.58 4.55
CA GLY A 65 -6.69 -3.78 4.69
C GLY A 65 -7.34 -2.78 5.66
N LEU A 66 -6.71 -2.55 6.82
CA LEU A 66 -7.20 -1.57 7.79
C LEU A 66 -7.14 -0.14 7.25
N LEU A 67 -6.01 0.23 6.64
CA LEU A 67 -5.81 1.58 6.07
C LEU A 67 -6.74 1.84 4.88
N SER A 68 -6.90 0.87 3.99
CA SER A 68 -7.84 0.95 2.88
C SER A 68 -9.28 1.09 3.37
N HIS A 69 -9.68 0.35 4.41
CA HIS A 69 -11.03 0.48 4.97
C HIS A 69 -11.27 1.85 5.63
N TYR A 70 -10.27 2.36 6.36
CA TYR A 70 -10.34 3.68 6.97
C TYR A 70 -10.41 4.81 5.92
N MET A 71 -9.55 4.77 4.90
CA MET A 71 -9.53 5.76 3.81
C MET A 71 -10.78 5.70 2.95
N ALA A 72 -11.31 4.52 2.65
CA ALA A 72 -12.57 4.34 1.93
C ALA A 72 -13.74 4.99 2.67
N ARG A 73 -13.81 4.83 3.99
CA ARG A 73 -14.86 5.44 4.83
C ARG A 73 -14.72 6.97 4.88
N ARG A 74 -13.50 7.50 4.87
CA ARG A 74 -13.25 8.95 4.81
C ARG A 74 -13.53 9.57 3.45
N LYS A 75 -13.18 8.87 2.38
CA LYS A 75 -13.31 9.38 1.00
C LYS A 75 -14.65 9.03 0.35
N LYS A 76 -15.46 8.16 0.99
CA LYS A 76 -16.76 7.64 0.50
C LYS A 76 -16.64 6.93 -0.85
N GLU A 77 -15.56 6.17 -1.01
CA GLU A 77 -15.21 5.47 -2.25
C GLU A 77 -15.00 3.98 -1.95
N PRO A 78 -15.19 3.07 -2.92
CA PRO A 78 -15.12 1.64 -2.66
C PRO A 78 -13.71 1.21 -2.23
N VAL A 79 -13.65 0.39 -1.16
CA VAL A 79 -12.42 -0.17 -0.58
C VAL A 79 -11.54 -0.86 -1.62
N THR A 80 -12.15 -1.50 -2.61
CA THR A 80 -11.47 -2.24 -3.67
C THR A 80 -10.45 -1.40 -4.44
N ILE A 81 -10.67 -0.09 -4.63
CA ILE A 81 -9.70 0.79 -5.31
C ILE A 81 -8.40 0.88 -4.52
N PHE A 82 -8.50 1.02 -3.20
CA PHE A 82 -7.34 1.08 -2.30
C PHE A 82 -6.70 -0.30 -2.06
N MET A 83 -7.51 -1.35 -2.07
CA MET A 83 -7.06 -2.72 -1.84
C MET A 83 -6.28 -3.27 -3.04
N VAL A 84 -6.77 -3.05 -4.26
CA VAL A 84 -6.13 -3.51 -5.50
C VAL A 84 -4.80 -2.81 -5.74
N THR A 85 -4.75 -1.48 -5.56
CA THR A 85 -3.51 -0.69 -5.74
C THR A 85 -2.41 -0.98 -4.72
N GLY A 86 -2.79 -1.54 -3.56
CA GLY A 86 -1.87 -1.90 -2.49
C GLY A 86 -1.49 -3.39 -2.43
N ILE A 87 -2.32 -4.29 -2.96
CA ILE A 87 -2.03 -5.74 -3.00
C ILE A 87 -1.00 -6.10 -4.08
N ILE A 88 -1.04 -5.44 -5.23
CA ILE A 88 -0.16 -5.76 -6.36
C ILE A 88 1.33 -5.48 -6.05
N PRO A 89 1.71 -4.37 -5.39
CA PRO A 89 3.11 -4.11 -5.06
C PRO A 89 3.64 -4.91 -3.85
N LEU A 90 2.81 -5.68 -3.12
CA LEU A 90 3.13 -6.31 -1.82
C LEU A 90 3.16 -7.83 -1.91
#